data_AF-A0A843AMH4-F1
#
_entry.id   AF-A0A843AMH4-F1
#
_cell.length_a   1.000
_cell.length_b   1.000
_cell.length_c   1.000
_cell.angle_alpha   90.00
_cell.angle_beta   90.00
_cell.angle_gamma   90.00
#
_symmetry.space_group_name_H-M   'P 1'
#
loop_
_entity.id
_entity.type
_entity.pdbx_description
1 polymer ?
#
loop_
_entity_poly.entity_id
_entity_poly.type
_entity_poly.pdbx_seq_one_letter_code
_entity_poly.pdbx_strand_id
1 'polypeptide(L)'
;MSDDIPSNSDVLAGITKGVLEHTEEKAIAWVERFRNHELVFIEDPGTINLVKKQRKSPEWRILNEIVKDKKLRLLAQMGLTLRELENDQERTQALRNKIHHKHGRDGLHIAEAIQNNIISNFIGLESPKIGEPVDLTHKVENLLNNIGKYIVFIGPEDKEEVLIRRVSIRLDADVPDTLILFGAYKAKRVAISVRAKIEKSFPSYATSSVETKIKIIIFINKLN
;
A
#
# COMPACT_ATOMS: atom_id res chain seq x y z
N MET A 1 27.63 17.68 -63.88
CA MET A 1 28.67 17.43 -62.86
C MET A 1 28.17 18.06 -61.59
N SER A 2 27.61 17.23 -60.72
CA SER A 2 27.10 17.60 -59.41
C SER A 2 27.94 16.80 -58.43
N ASP A 3 28.84 17.49 -57.73
CA ASP A 3 29.68 16.91 -56.70
C ASP A 3 28.85 16.73 -55.43
N ASP A 4 28.74 15.47 -55.01
CA ASP A 4 28.09 15.05 -53.77
C ASP A 4 28.93 15.47 -52.55
N ILE A 5 28.30 16.23 -51.64
CA ILE A 5 28.81 16.47 -50.29
C ILE A 5 28.36 15.28 -49.43
N PRO A 6 29.27 14.52 -48.77
CA PRO A 6 28.85 13.41 -47.94
C PRO A 6 28.11 13.90 -46.68
N SER A 7 26.88 13.43 -46.52
CA SER A 7 26.02 13.64 -45.36
C SER A 7 26.62 13.02 -44.10
N ASN A 8 26.90 13.87 -43.10
CA ASN A 8 27.26 13.49 -41.72
C ASN A 8 26.06 12.90 -40.95
N SER A 9 25.45 11.81 -41.42
CA SER A 9 24.35 11.13 -40.73
C SER A 9 24.74 9.80 -40.06
N ASP A 10 25.91 9.23 -40.36
CA ASP A 10 26.23 7.87 -39.94
C ASP A 10 27.15 7.74 -38.71
N VAL A 11 27.67 8.86 -38.18
CA VAL A 11 28.52 8.84 -36.96
C VAL A 11 27.69 9.08 -35.68
N LEU A 12 26.49 9.65 -35.78
CA LEU A 12 25.63 9.95 -34.63
C LEU A 12 24.65 8.82 -34.25
N ALA A 13 24.37 7.88 -35.16
CA ALA A 13 23.48 6.75 -34.88
C ALA A 13 24.20 5.59 -34.14
N GLY A 14 25.54 5.54 -34.17
CA GLY A 14 26.33 4.46 -33.58
C GLY A 14 26.65 4.64 -32.08
N ILE A 15 26.61 5.86 -31.54
CA ILE A 15 27.03 6.15 -30.17
C ILE A 15 25.87 6.05 -29.17
N THR A 16 24.61 6.17 -29.62
CA THR A 16 23.43 6.15 -28.75
C THR A 16 22.99 4.75 -28.35
N LYS A 17 23.07 3.73 -29.22
CA LYS A 17 22.67 2.35 -28.87
C LYS A 17 23.60 1.68 -27.87
N GLY A 18 24.92 1.84 -28.03
CA GLY A 18 25.91 1.20 -27.16
C GLY A 18 25.95 1.79 -25.73
N VAL A 19 25.56 3.05 -25.55
CA VAL A 19 25.50 3.68 -24.22
C VAL A 19 24.18 3.38 -23.52
N LEU A 20 23.05 3.34 -24.24
CA LEU A 20 21.73 3.04 -23.68
C LEU A 20 21.60 1.59 -23.19
N GLU A 21 21.99 0.59 -23.99
CA GLU A 21 21.89 -0.82 -23.58
C GLU A 21 22.82 -1.13 -22.39
N HIS A 22 24.02 -0.55 -22.37
CA HIS A 22 24.99 -0.79 -21.31
C HIS A 22 24.71 -0.01 -20.02
N THR A 23 23.96 1.10 -20.09
CA THR A 23 23.43 1.79 -18.90
C THR A 23 22.17 1.15 -18.37
N GLU A 24 21.30 0.63 -19.24
CA GLU A 24 20.08 -0.06 -18.87
C GLU A 24 20.38 -1.39 -18.16
N GLU A 25 21.29 -2.21 -18.71
CA GLU A 25 21.71 -3.46 -18.06
C GLU A 25 22.42 -3.22 -16.71
N LYS A 26 23.29 -2.21 -16.63
CA LYS A 26 23.95 -1.84 -15.37
C LYS A 26 22.97 -1.25 -14.36
N ALA A 27 21.99 -0.46 -14.80
CA ALA A 27 20.93 0.07 -13.94
C ALA A 27 20.04 -1.05 -13.41
N ILE A 28 19.64 -2.01 -14.26
CA ILE A 28 18.88 -3.20 -13.85
C ILE A 28 19.69 -4.01 -12.85
N ALA A 29 20.96 -4.31 -13.12
CA ALA A 29 21.82 -5.07 -12.21
C ALA A 29 22.07 -4.34 -10.88
N TRP A 30 22.21 -3.02 -10.89
CA TRP A 30 22.40 -2.21 -9.69
C TRP A 30 21.10 -2.11 -8.86
N VAL A 31 19.96 -1.93 -9.53
CA VAL A 31 18.61 -1.99 -8.94
C VAL A 31 18.35 -3.37 -8.35
N GLU A 32 18.75 -4.45 -9.02
CA GLU A 32 18.62 -5.81 -8.52
C GLU A 32 19.53 -6.09 -7.32
N ARG A 33 20.79 -5.65 -7.35
CA ARG A 33 21.73 -5.80 -6.22
C ARG A 33 21.29 -4.99 -5.00
N PHE A 34 20.93 -3.72 -5.20
CA PHE A 34 20.43 -2.86 -4.14
C PHE A 34 19.12 -3.40 -3.55
N ARG A 35 18.19 -3.86 -4.38
CA ARG A 35 16.93 -4.48 -3.92
C ARG A 35 17.14 -5.84 -3.27
N ASN A 36 18.08 -6.64 -3.76
CA ASN A 36 18.42 -7.89 -3.08
C ASN A 36 18.93 -7.59 -1.68
N HIS A 37 19.70 -6.50 -1.50
CA HIS A 37 20.11 -6.01 -0.18
C HIS A 37 18.92 -5.57 0.69
N GLU A 38 17.94 -4.86 0.11
CA GLU A 38 16.71 -4.48 0.83
C GLU A 38 15.91 -5.68 1.33
N LEU A 39 15.97 -6.82 0.63
CA LEU A 39 15.27 -8.07 0.95
C LEU A 39 16.07 -9.04 1.84
N VAL A 40 17.35 -8.76 2.14
CA VAL A 40 18.21 -9.65 2.96
C VAL A 40 17.56 -10.02 4.29
N PHE A 41 16.86 -9.08 4.91
CA PHE A 41 16.19 -9.30 6.20
C PHE A 41 15.10 -10.37 6.17
N ILE A 42 14.62 -10.77 4.99
CA ILE A 42 13.63 -11.84 4.83
C ILE A 42 14.29 -13.21 5.03
N GLU A 43 15.57 -13.36 4.67
CA GLU A 43 16.43 -14.55 4.76
C GLU A 43 15.93 -15.81 4.02
N ASP A 44 14.62 -16.08 4.00
CA ASP A 44 13.99 -17.22 3.33
C ASP A 44 13.97 -17.01 1.80
N PRO A 45 14.72 -17.83 1.03
CA PRO A 45 14.78 -17.71 -0.43
C PRO A 45 13.41 -17.87 -1.10
N GLY A 46 12.55 -18.74 -0.56
CA GLY A 46 11.21 -18.96 -1.08
C GLY A 46 10.36 -17.69 -1.02
N THR A 47 10.39 -16.99 0.11
CA THR A 47 9.67 -15.73 0.31
C THR A 47 10.27 -14.59 -0.50
N ILE A 48 11.60 -14.51 -0.60
CA ILE A 48 12.28 -13.55 -1.49
C ILE A 48 11.81 -13.70 -2.94
N ASN A 49 11.68 -14.94 -3.42
CA ASN A 49 11.19 -15.21 -4.77
C ASN A 49 9.72 -14.79 -4.94
N LEU A 50 8.88 -15.00 -3.93
CA LEU A 50 7.49 -14.50 -3.96
C LEU A 50 7.42 -12.98 -4.03
N VAL A 51 8.23 -12.27 -3.26
CA VAL A 51 8.33 -10.80 -3.34
C VAL A 51 8.73 -10.35 -4.75
N LYS A 52 9.72 -11.01 -5.35
CA LYS A 52 10.14 -10.72 -6.73
C LYS A 52 9.01 -10.98 -7.73
N LYS A 53 8.24 -12.06 -7.56
CA LYS A 53 7.06 -12.39 -8.39
C LYS A 53 5.99 -11.30 -8.32
N GLN A 54 5.76 -10.70 -7.14
CA GLN A 54 4.75 -9.65 -6.98
C GLN A 54 4.99 -8.43 -7.88
N ARG A 55 6.24 -8.18 -8.30
CA ARG A 55 6.56 -7.06 -9.21
C ARG A 55 5.90 -7.18 -10.59
N LYS A 56 5.40 -8.36 -10.95
CA LYS A 56 4.70 -8.61 -12.19
C LYS A 56 3.18 -8.57 -12.04
N SER A 57 2.66 -8.44 -10.81
CA SER A 57 1.21 -8.48 -10.56
C SER A 57 0.52 -7.19 -11.03
N PRO A 58 -0.74 -7.27 -11.48
CA PRO A 58 -1.50 -6.08 -11.90
C PRO A 58 -1.65 -5.05 -10.78
N GLU A 59 -1.92 -5.50 -9.55
CA GLU A 59 -2.06 -4.61 -8.39
C GLU A 59 -0.75 -3.88 -8.06
N TRP A 60 0.39 -4.56 -8.21
CA TRP A 60 1.69 -3.91 -8.06
C TRP A 60 1.90 -2.80 -9.09
N ARG A 61 1.44 -2.94 -10.33
CA ARG A 61 1.59 -1.87 -11.35
C ARG A 61 0.89 -0.60 -10.89
N ILE A 62 -0.35 -0.72 -10.43
CA ILE A 62 -1.14 0.39 -9.89
C ILE A 62 -0.43 0.99 -8.66
N LEU A 63 -0.03 0.16 -7.69
CA LEU A 63 0.64 0.64 -6.49
C LEU A 63 1.98 1.32 -6.78
N ASN A 64 2.75 0.83 -7.75
CA ASN A 64 4.04 1.40 -8.15
C ASN A 64 3.89 2.72 -8.92
N GLU A 65 2.79 2.87 -9.65
CA GLU A 65 2.42 4.14 -10.32
C GLU A 65 2.01 5.20 -9.30
N ILE A 66 1.31 4.83 -8.22
CA ILE A 66 0.85 5.77 -7.20
C ILE A 66 1.93 6.02 -6.14
N VAL A 67 2.40 4.99 -5.46
CA VAL A 67 3.38 5.12 -4.38
C VAL A 67 4.77 5.34 -4.99
N LYS A 68 5.46 6.41 -4.61
CA LYS A 68 6.80 6.79 -5.08
C LYS A 68 7.88 6.51 -4.03
N ASP A 69 7.56 6.64 -2.75
CA ASP A 69 8.49 6.38 -1.66
C ASP A 69 9.01 4.92 -1.68
N LYS A 70 10.31 4.76 -1.50
CA LYS A 70 11.00 3.46 -1.61
C LYS A 70 10.59 2.50 -0.47
N LYS A 71 10.49 3.01 0.75
CA LYS A 71 10.12 2.20 1.92
C LYS A 71 8.66 1.75 1.81
N LEU A 72 7.75 2.65 1.43
CA LEU A 72 6.35 2.33 1.22
C LEU A 72 6.16 1.30 0.10
N ARG A 73 6.89 1.44 -1.01
CA ARG A 73 6.94 0.44 -2.09
C ARG A 73 7.38 -0.93 -1.60
N LEU A 74 8.43 -1.01 -0.79
CA LEU A 74 8.89 -2.27 -0.22
C LEU A 74 7.80 -2.89 0.67
N LEU A 75 7.20 -2.12 1.57
CA LEU A 75 6.14 -2.59 2.46
C LEU A 75 4.87 -3.00 1.70
N ALA A 76 4.55 -2.33 0.60
CA ALA A 76 3.48 -2.74 -0.30
C ALA A 76 3.77 -4.10 -0.95
N GLN A 77 5.00 -4.33 -1.44
CA GLN A 77 5.40 -5.66 -1.93
C GLN A 77 5.29 -6.71 -0.83
N MET A 78 5.71 -6.40 0.40
CA MET A 78 5.56 -7.31 1.54
C MET A 78 4.09 -7.64 1.82
N GLY A 79 3.20 -6.65 1.78
CA GLY A 79 1.76 -6.86 1.96
C GLY A 79 1.13 -7.75 0.88
N LEU A 80 1.54 -7.58 -0.38
CA LEU A 80 1.11 -8.46 -1.47
C LEU A 80 1.65 -9.89 -1.27
N THR A 81 2.89 -10.04 -0.81
CA THR A 81 3.47 -11.34 -0.48
C THR A 81 2.76 -12.00 0.71
N LEU A 82 2.43 -11.25 1.76
CA LEU A 82 1.64 -11.75 2.88
C LEU A 82 0.27 -12.27 2.43
N ARG A 83 -0.36 -11.60 1.46
CA ARG A 83 -1.64 -12.06 0.89
C ARG A 83 -1.49 -13.40 0.17
N GLU A 84 -0.45 -13.56 -0.65
CA GLU A 84 -0.18 -14.84 -1.33
C GLU A 84 0.10 -15.97 -0.32
N LEU A 85 0.71 -15.64 0.81
CA LEU A 85 1.04 -16.58 1.87
C LEU A 85 -0.11 -16.90 2.83
N GLU A 86 -1.32 -16.33 2.68
CA GLU A 86 -2.40 -16.45 3.68
C GLU A 86 -2.77 -17.89 4.09
N ASN A 87 -2.56 -18.87 3.20
CA ASN A 87 -2.81 -20.28 3.47
C ASN A 87 -1.64 -21.00 4.17
N ASP A 88 -0.48 -20.36 4.28
CA ASP A 88 0.72 -20.82 4.97
C ASP A 88 0.96 -19.94 6.20
N GLN A 89 0.38 -20.37 7.33
CA GLN A 89 0.39 -19.60 8.57
C GLN A 89 1.81 -19.39 9.11
N GLU A 90 2.68 -20.39 8.98
CA GLU A 90 4.05 -20.33 9.47
C GLU A 90 4.85 -19.26 8.72
N ARG A 91 4.85 -19.32 7.38
CA ARG A 91 5.57 -18.34 6.55
C ARG A 91 4.96 -16.95 6.64
N THR A 92 3.63 -16.86 6.74
CA THR A 92 2.94 -15.58 6.99
C THR A 92 3.43 -14.95 8.28
N GLN A 93 3.43 -15.69 9.39
CA GLN A 93 3.82 -15.15 10.69
C GLN A 93 5.31 -14.83 10.73
N ALA A 94 6.16 -15.67 10.12
CA ALA A 94 7.58 -15.40 9.99
C ALA A 94 7.85 -14.08 9.25
N LEU A 95 7.18 -13.85 8.11
CA LEU A 95 7.32 -12.61 7.36
C LEU A 95 6.80 -11.39 8.16
N ARG A 96 5.66 -11.50 8.84
CA ARG A 96 5.14 -10.44 9.73
C ARG A 96 6.14 -10.07 10.82
N ASN A 97 6.75 -11.06 11.47
CA ASN A 97 7.77 -10.84 12.50
C ASN A 97 8.99 -10.11 11.92
N LYS A 98 9.45 -10.47 10.73
CA LYS A 98 10.58 -9.83 10.06
C LYS A 98 10.27 -8.38 9.66
N ILE A 99 9.07 -8.12 9.14
CA ILE A 99 8.61 -6.75 8.83
C ILE A 99 8.55 -5.92 10.12
N HIS A 100 7.94 -6.45 11.18
CA HIS A 100 7.84 -5.76 12.45
C HIS A 100 9.22 -5.46 13.05
N HIS A 101 10.14 -6.41 13.01
CA HIS A 101 11.50 -6.24 13.51
C HIS A 101 12.26 -5.14 12.76
N LYS A 102 12.14 -5.09 11.42
CA LYS A 102 12.88 -4.11 10.60
C LYS A 102 12.22 -2.74 10.50
N HIS A 103 10.88 -2.70 10.44
CA HIS A 103 10.12 -1.50 10.10
C HIS A 103 9.16 -1.05 11.20
N GLY A 104 9.15 -1.74 12.33
CA GLY A 104 8.29 -1.45 13.48
C GLY A 104 6.81 -1.76 13.21
N ARG A 105 5.98 -1.35 14.17
CA ARG A 105 4.53 -1.54 14.14
C ARG A 105 3.87 -0.91 12.93
N ASP A 106 4.22 0.35 12.60
CA ASP A 106 3.61 1.04 11.47
C ASP A 106 3.98 0.38 10.13
N GLY A 107 5.22 -0.11 10.00
CA GLY A 107 5.62 -0.89 8.83
C GLY A 107 4.79 -2.16 8.67
N LEU A 108 4.54 -2.89 9.75
CA LEU A 108 3.66 -4.05 9.74
C LEU A 108 2.22 -3.67 9.36
N HIS A 109 1.65 -2.63 9.97
CA HIS A 109 0.30 -2.18 9.66
C HIS A 109 0.13 -1.73 8.20
N ILE A 110 1.15 -1.10 7.59
CA ILE A 110 1.12 -0.77 6.15
C ILE A 110 1.04 -2.06 5.32
N ALA A 111 1.88 -3.05 5.62
CA ALA A 111 1.86 -4.33 4.92
C ALA A 111 0.52 -5.06 5.12
N GLU A 112 -0.06 -5.01 6.32
CA GLU A 112 -1.38 -5.59 6.62
C GLU A 112 -2.52 -4.84 5.93
N ALA A 113 -2.45 -3.51 5.79
CA ALA A 113 -3.42 -2.72 5.04
C ALA A 113 -3.43 -3.13 3.56
N ILE A 114 -2.25 -3.35 2.99
CA ILE A 114 -2.10 -3.84 1.62
C ILE A 114 -2.60 -5.29 1.54
N GLN A 115 -2.15 -6.19 2.42
CA GLN A 115 -2.60 -7.58 2.48
C GLN A 115 -4.14 -7.66 2.44
N ASN A 116 -4.82 -6.81 3.20
CA ASN A 116 -6.26 -6.85 3.35
C ASN A 116 -7.08 -6.10 2.28
N ASN A 117 -6.44 -5.58 1.23
CA ASN A 117 -7.04 -4.73 0.18
C ASN A 117 -7.54 -3.38 0.67
N ILE A 118 -7.12 -2.90 1.85
CA ILE A 118 -7.61 -1.61 2.38
C ILE A 118 -7.18 -0.46 1.45
N ILE A 119 -5.91 -0.47 1.04
CA ILE A 119 -5.34 0.59 0.19
C ILE A 119 -5.96 0.55 -1.22
N SER A 120 -6.16 -0.63 -1.79
CA SER A 120 -6.77 -0.78 -3.13
C SER A 120 -8.22 -0.27 -3.14
N ASN A 121 -8.99 -0.53 -2.07
CA ASN A 121 -10.33 0.03 -1.92
C ASN A 121 -10.31 1.55 -1.66
N PHE A 122 -9.34 2.05 -0.88
CA PHE A 122 -9.18 3.49 -0.66
C PHE A 122 -8.85 4.23 -1.97
N ILE A 123 -7.94 3.68 -2.79
CA ILE A 123 -7.63 4.21 -4.12
C ILE A 123 -8.89 4.24 -5.00
N GLY A 124 -9.66 3.15 -5.04
CA GLY A 124 -10.90 3.09 -5.82
C GLY A 124 -11.96 4.10 -5.35
N LEU A 125 -12.01 4.40 -4.05
CA LEU A 125 -12.91 5.40 -3.47
C LEU A 125 -12.49 6.84 -3.78
N GLU A 126 -11.19 7.12 -3.74
CA GLU A 126 -10.66 8.48 -3.88
C GLU A 126 -10.37 8.87 -5.33
N SER A 127 -9.99 7.93 -6.20
CA SER A 127 -9.62 8.21 -7.58
C SER A 127 -10.68 8.99 -8.38
N PRO A 128 -12.00 8.74 -8.25
CA PRO A 128 -13.02 9.51 -8.97
C PRO A 128 -13.17 10.96 -8.49
N LYS A 129 -12.69 11.29 -7.28
CA LYS A 129 -12.83 12.61 -6.65
C LYS A 129 -11.66 13.54 -6.91
N ILE A 130 -10.60 13.02 -7.52
CA ILE A 130 -9.32 13.71 -7.67
C ILE A 130 -9.16 14.19 -9.10
N GLY A 131 -8.85 15.49 -9.26
CA GLY A 131 -8.61 16.11 -10.56
C GLY A 131 -7.24 15.77 -11.13
N GLU A 132 -6.21 15.66 -10.29
CA GLU A 132 -4.82 15.41 -10.71
C GLU A 132 -4.23 14.14 -10.09
N PRO A 133 -3.57 13.25 -10.87
CA PRO A 133 -2.96 12.02 -10.34
C PRO A 133 -1.95 12.23 -9.18
N VAL A 134 -1.31 13.40 -9.12
CA VAL A 134 -0.37 13.74 -8.05
C VAL A 134 -1.05 13.85 -6.69
N ASP A 135 -2.30 14.32 -6.64
CA ASP A 135 -3.05 14.44 -5.40
C ASP A 135 -3.42 13.06 -4.84
N LEU A 136 -3.72 12.10 -5.71
CA LEU A 136 -3.96 10.71 -5.31
C LEU A 136 -2.69 10.10 -4.71
N THR A 137 -1.54 10.37 -5.33
CA THR A 137 -0.23 9.97 -4.79
C THR A 137 -0.03 10.53 -3.39
N HIS A 138 -0.20 11.85 -3.21
CA HIS A 138 -0.05 12.50 -1.91
C HIS A 138 -1.02 11.95 -0.87
N LYS A 139 -2.31 11.77 -1.20
CA LYS A 139 -3.29 11.21 -0.26
C LYS A 139 -2.93 9.79 0.17
N VAL A 140 -2.57 8.93 -0.77
CA VAL A 140 -2.21 7.53 -0.47
C VAL A 140 -0.93 7.46 0.36
N GLU A 141 0.11 8.20 0.00
CA GLU A 141 1.35 8.21 0.77
C GLU A 141 1.18 8.85 2.15
N ASN A 142 0.36 9.89 2.28
CA ASN A 142 0.04 10.49 3.56
C ASN A 142 -0.71 9.51 4.48
N LEU A 143 -1.69 8.77 3.94
CA LEU A 143 -2.37 7.71 4.67
C LEU A 143 -1.39 6.63 5.13
N LEU A 144 -0.51 6.16 4.23
CA LEU A 144 0.46 5.10 4.54
C LEU A 144 1.48 5.55 5.58
N ASN A 145 2.04 6.75 5.46
CA ASN A 145 2.98 7.30 6.44
C ASN A 145 2.34 7.58 7.79
N ASN A 146 1.02 7.77 7.84
CA ASN A 146 0.25 8.04 9.06
C ASN A 146 -0.77 6.93 9.34
N ILE A 147 -0.40 5.67 9.10
CA ILE A 147 -1.34 4.54 9.10
C ILE A 147 -2.19 4.43 10.37
N GLY A 148 -1.63 4.69 11.56
CA GLY A 148 -2.37 4.63 12.84
C GLY A 148 -3.34 5.80 13.11
N LYS A 149 -3.24 6.87 12.31
CA LYS A 149 -4.16 8.02 12.30
C LYS A 149 -5.35 7.74 11.39
N TYR A 150 -5.11 7.16 10.21
CA TYR A 150 -6.13 6.90 9.19
C TYR A 150 -6.84 5.55 9.33
N ILE A 151 -6.17 4.53 9.88
CA ILE A 151 -6.72 3.17 9.98
C ILE A 151 -6.77 2.71 11.44
N VAL A 152 -7.94 2.25 11.85
CA VAL A 152 -8.17 1.55 13.11
C VAL A 152 -8.32 0.07 12.82
N PHE A 153 -7.25 -0.69 13.07
CA PHE A 153 -7.28 -2.15 13.08
C PHE A 153 -7.94 -2.62 14.38
N ILE A 154 -9.07 -3.32 14.25
CA ILE A 154 -9.86 -3.82 15.37
C ILE A 154 -9.52 -5.28 15.61
N GLY A 155 -9.05 -5.57 16.83
CA GLY A 155 -8.77 -6.91 17.33
C GLY A 155 -9.99 -7.57 17.99
N PRO A 156 -9.95 -8.90 18.21
CA PRO A 156 -11.06 -9.63 18.83
C PRO A 156 -11.29 -9.26 20.31
N GLU A 157 -10.26 -8.76 21.00
CA GLU A 157 -10.30 -8.38 22.42
C GLU A 157 -10.53 -6.88 22.62
N ASP A 158 -10.65 -6.10 21.54
CA ASP A 158 -10.88 -4.67 21.66
C ASP A 158 -12.28 -4.39 22.23
N LYS A 159 -12.31 -3.56 23.27
CA LYS A 159 -13.57 -3.14 23.90
C LYS A 159 -14.25 -2.09 23.04
N GLU A 160 -15.51 -2.35 22.69
CA GLU A 160 -16.31 -1.50 21.81
C GLU A 160 -16.36 -0.03 22.30
N GLU A 161 -16.60 0.19 23.60
CA GLU A 161 -16.66 1.54 24.20
C GLU A 161 -15.36 2.34 24.02
N VAL A 162 -14.22 1.65 24.15
CA VAL A 162 -12.90 2.28 23.96
C VAL A 162 -12.69 2.65 22.49
N LEU A 163 -13.11 1.77 21.57
CA LEU A 163 -13.02 2.04 20.13
C LEU A 163 -13.90 3.23 19.72
N ILE A 164 -15.15 3.28 20.21
CA ILE A 164 -16.06 4.39 19.93
C ILE A 164 -15.42 5.70 20.38
N ARG A 165 -14.99 5.78 21.65
CA ARG A 165 -14.32 6.98 22.17
C ARG A 165 -13.11 7.38 21.32
N ARG A 166 -12.27 6.41 20.94
CA ARG A 166 -11.07 6.65 20.14
C ARG A 166 -11.39 7.10 18.71
N VAL A 167 -12.49 6.61 18.13
CA VAL A 167 -12.96 7.05 16.82
C VAL A 167 -13.57 8.44 16.91
N SER A 168 -14.45 8.68 17.88
CA SER A 168 -15.07 9.99 18.14
C SER A 168 -14.04 11.09 18.28
N ILE A 169 -13.00 10.90 19.11
CA ILE A 169 -11.92 11.89 19.28
C ILE A 169 -11.25 12.27 17.95
N ARG A 170 -11.11 11.32 17.01
CA ARG A 170 -10.50 11.60 15.71
C ARG A 170 -11.42 12.35 14.77
N LEU A 171 -12.71 12.06 14.82
CA LEU A 171 -13.73 12.75 14.04
C LEU A 171 -13.90 14.19 14.57
N ASP A 172 -13.98 14.36 15.89
CA ASP A 172 -14.08 15.68 16.55
C ASP A 172 -12.88 16.58 16.23
N ALA A 173 -11.69 16.00 16.15
CA ALA A 173 -10.48 16.75 15.84
C ALA A 173 -10.30 17.02 14.33
N ASP A 174 -11.14 16.44 13.46
CA ASP A 174 -11.07 16.52 11.99
C ASP A 174 -9.76 15.95 11.40
N VAL A 175 -9.26 14.85 11.98
CA VAL A 175 -7.89 14.38 11.77
C VAL A 175 -7.78 13.14 10.87
N PRO A 176 -8.86 12.65 10.23
CA PRO A 176 -8.74 12.54 8.76
C PRO A 176 -10.05 12.72 7.98
N ASP A 177 -9.95 13.24 6.75
CA ASP A 177 -11.07 13.34 5.77
C ASP A 177 -11.78 11.99 5.56
N THR A 178 -11.00 10.91 5.61
CA THR A 178 -11.47 9.52 5.58
C THR A 178 -10.81 8.74 6.71
N LEU A 179 -11.60 8.29 7.68
CA LEU A 179 -11.18 7.32 8.69
C LEU A 179 -11.60 5.91 8.25
N ILE A 180 -10.71 4.94 8.40
CA ILE A 180 -10.95 3.55 8.02
C ILE A 180 -10.99 2.66 9.25
N LEU A 181 -12.04 1.86 9.39
CA LEU A 181 -12.11 0.77 10.37
C LEU A 181 -11.92 -0.56 9.64
N PHE A 182 -11.07 -1.42 10.19
CA PHE A 182 -10.87 -2.76 9.67
C PHE A 182 -11.10 -3.79 10.77
N GLY A 183 -11.93 -4.80 10.49
CA GLY A 183 -12.18 -5.91 11.39
C GLY A 183 -12.29 -7.23 10.63
N ALA A 184 -11.67 -8.28 11.18
CA ALA A 184 -11.73 -9.64 10.64
C ALA A 184 -12.23 -10.66 11.67
N TYR A 185 -12.86 -11.72 11.20
CA TYR A 185 -13.47 -12.79 11.99
C TYR A 185 -14.37 -12.24 13.12
N LYS A 186 -14.02 -12.47 14.39
CA LYS A 186 -14.78 -11.99 15.54
C LYS A 186 -14.82 -10.45 15.61
N ALA A 187 -13.72 -9.78 15.23
CA ALA A 187 -13.62 -8.32 15.25
C ALA A 187 -14.54 -7.63 14.23
N LYS A 188 -15.02 -8.37 13.20
CA LYS A 188 -16.00 -7.84 12.24
C LYS A 188 -17.28 -7.36 12.92
N ARG A 189 -17.80 -8.10 13.90
CA ARG A 189 -19.01 -7.71 14.64
C ARG A 189 -18.79 -6.44 15.46
N VAL A 190 -17.61 -6.32 16.07
CA VAL A 190 -17.22 -5.12 16.82
C VAL A 190 -17.15 -3.91 15.88
N ALA A 191 -16.52 -4.05 14.71
CA ALA A 191 -16.45 -2.97 13.71
C ALA A 191 -17.84 -2.47 13.26
N ILE A 192 -18.78 -3.39 13.03
CA ILE A 192 -20.17 -3.05 12.66
C ILE A 192 -20.86 -2.29 13.79
N SER A 193 -20.72 -2.75 15.03
CA SER A 193 -21.31 -2.10 16.20
C SER A 193 -20.75 -0.67 16.41
N VAL A 194 -19.43 -0.51 16.27
CA VAL A 194 -18.78 0.80 16.33
C VAL A 194 -19.32 1.72 15.24
N ARG A 195 -19.41 1.25 13.98
CA ARG A 195 -19.98 2.03 12.87
C ARG A 195 -21.38 2.54 13.20
N ALA A 196 -22.28 1.67 13.64
CA ALA A 196 -23.68 2.04 13.91
C ALA A 196 -23.80 3.15 14.97
N LYS A 197 -22.93 3.12 16.00
CA LYS A 197 -22.89 4.17 17.04
C LYS A 197 -22.28 5.47 16.53
N ILE A 198 -21.26 5.39 15.67
CA ILE A 198 -20.65 6.56 15.04
C ILE A 198 -21.64 7.25 14.10
N GLU A 199 -22.33 6.51 13.22
CA GLU A 199 -23.36 7.07 12.31
C GLU A 199 -24.44 7.85 13.06
N LYS A 200 -24.87 7.34 14.23
CA LYS A 200 -25.86 8.02 15.07
C LYS A 200 -25.32 9.28 15.74
N SER A 201 -24.04 9.28 16.13
CA SER A 201 -23.44 10.36 16.94
C SER A 201 -22.79 11.46 16.08
N PHE A 202 -22.46 11.16 14.82
CA PHE A 202 -21.73 12.04 13.90
C PHE A 202 -22.48 12.17 12.57
N PRO A 203 -23.63 12.88 12.53
CA PRO A 203 -24.47 13.00 11.34
C PRO A 203 -23.80 13.78 10.19
N SER A 204 -22.72 14.51 10.46
CA SER A 204 -21.89 15.18 9.45
C SER A 204 -20.92 14.23 8.74
N TYR A 205 -20.99 12.92 9.01
CA TYR A 205 -20.16 11.91 8.36
C TYR A 205 -21.05 10.86 7.68
N ALA A 206 -20.65 10.45 6.48
CA ALA A 206 -21.21 9.31 5.77
C ALA A 206 -20.30 8.10 5.96
N THR A 207 -20.89 6.90 6.00
CA THR A 207 -20.10 5.67 5.99
C THR A 207 -20.44 4.77 4.80
N SER A 208 -19.42 4.08 4.31
CA SER A 208 -19.54 3.03 3.31
C SER A 208 -18.69 1.83 3.75
N SER A 209 -18.94 0.65 3.17
CA SER A 209 -18.21 -0.55 3.57
C SER A 209 -18.02 -1.54 2.44
N VAL A 210 -16.91 -2.26 2.49
CA VAL A 210 -16.63 -3.44 1.67
C VAL A 210 -16.59 -4.64 2.61
N GLU A 211 -17.51 -5.59 2.39
CA GLU A 211 -17.71 -6.72 3.28
C GLU A 211 -17.54 -8.05 2.56
N THR A 212 -16.87 -8.99 3.23
CA THR A 212 -16.80 -10.39 2.84
C THR A 212 -17.34 -11.25 4.00
N LYS A 213 -17.41 -12.57 3.82
CA LYS A 213 -17.80 -13.48 4.91
C LYS A 213 -16.94 -13.30 6.17
N ILE A 214 -15.64 -13.03 6.00
CA ILE A 214 -14.66 -13.02 7.10
C ILE A 214 -14.21 -11.62 7.54
N LYS A 215 -14.24 -10.60 6.68
CA LYS A 215 -13.71 -9.27 7.00
C LYS A 215 -14.62 -8.14 6.53
N ILE A 216 -14.48 -6.99 7.17
CA ILE A 216 -15.13 -5.73 6.80
C ILE A 216 -14.10 -4.60 6.79
N ILE A 217 -14.20 -3.74 5.79
CA ILE A 217 -13.51 -2.45 5.70
C ILE A 217 -14.60 -1.39 5.70
N ILE A 218 -14.56 -0.45 6.63
CA ILE A 218 -15.55 0.63 6.77
C ILE A 218 -14.83 1.94 6.54
N PHE A 219 -15.33 2.75 5.60
CA PHE A 219 -14.84 4.09 5.33
C PHE A 219 -15.81 5.09 5.94
N ILE A 220 -15.31 5.99 6.78
CA ILE A 220 -16.05 7.07 7.42
C ILE A 220 -15.53 8.37 6.81
N ASN A 221 -16.36 9.05 6.03
CA ASN A 221 -16.01 10.25 5.27
C ASN A 221 -16.81 11.43 5.78
N LYS A 222 -16.17 12.59 5.89
CA LYS A 222 -16.89 13.84 6.19
C LYS A 222 -17.83 14.18 5.02
N LEU A 223 -19.06 14.60 5.34
CA LEU A 223 -19.98 15.17 4.35
C LEU A 223 -19.50 16.59 4.06
N ASN A 224 -19.25 16.87 2.77
CA ASN A 224 -18.97 18.23 2.28
C ASN A 224 -20.24 19.08 2.28
#